data_AF-A0A961XJX4-F1
#
_entry.id   AF-A0A961XJX4-F1
#
_cell.length_a   1.000
_cell.length_b   1.000
_cell.length_c   1.000
_cell.angle_alpha   90.00
_cell.angle_beta   90.00
_cell.angle_gamma   90.00
#
_symmetry.space_group_name_H-M   'P 1'
#
loop_
_entity.id
_entity.type
_entity.pdbx_description
1 polymer ?
#
loop_
_entity_poly.entity_id
_entity_poly.type
_entity_poly.pdbx_seq_one_letter_code
_entity_poly.pdbx_strand_id
1 'polypeptide(L)'
;MQKTLKRFLTSTSGNFAISATVLAVPLILAAGLMVDMTTVSRSQNELQQAMDAAVLAVAREGETITNKQATDIARTYLEENYDLVFGNLKVIRDGTKVTIDANASTPMAFGSLLGYGDWTVQAASTADIAYASYEISLVLDTTGSMAGGKLTAMKDAVDGMVESMSAQIKNKDRLKFSLVPFATFVNVGPEHGPSFDKKGKQIKGTGADWLDLEGLSPVPQPDLVPGVSRFQLHHHLGKDWKGCVETRFRPSGKDYDIDDTAADPKKPETL
;
A
#
# COMPACT_ATOMS: atom_id res chain seq x y z
N MET A 1 -58.54 32.62 63.28
CA MET A 1 -58.27 33.17 61.93
C MET A 1 -57.08 34.13 61.88
N GLN A 2 -56.96 35.13 62.76
CA GLN A 2 -55.85 36.10 62.73
C GLN A 2 -54.44 35.52 62.97
N LYS A 3 -54.28 34.51 63.83
CA LYS A 3 -52.96 33.87 64.08
C LYS A 3 -52.45 33.06 62.89
N THR A 4 -53.33 32.41 62.15
CA THR A 4 -52.99 31.64 60.95
C THR A 4 -52.61 32.55 59.78
N LEU A 5 -53.29 33.69 59.62
CA LEU A 5 -52.96 34.68 58.59
C LEU A 5 -51.59 35.35 58.83
N LYS A 6 -51.29 35.71 60.09
CA LYS A 6 -49.97 36.26 60.46
C LYS A 6 -48.84 35.27 60.20
N ARG A 7 -49.05 33.99 60.52
CA ARG A 7 -48.07 32.91 60.30
C ARG A 7 -47.83 32.62 58.82
N PHE A 8 -48.82 32.80 57.95
CA PHE A 8 -48.67 32.68 56.49
C PHE A 8 -47.87 33.86 55.92
N LEU A 9 -48.15 35.08 56.39
CA LEU A 9 -47.46 36.31 55.95
C LEU A 9 -45.99 36.39 56.40
N THR A 10 -45.60 35.68 57.47
CA THR A 10 -44.21 35.61 57.95
C THR A 10 -43.49 34.33 57.54
N SER A 11 -44.08 33.49 56.68
CA SER A 11 -43.50 32.18 56.33
C SER A 11 -42.40 32.32 55.26
N THR A 12 -41.14 32.11 55.66
CA THR A 12 -39.96 32.10 54.77
C THR A 12 -39.71 30.75 54.10
N SER A 13 -40.54 29.74 54.39
CA SER A 13 -40.42 28.36 53.87
C SER A 13 -40.52 28.24 52.35
N GLY A 14 -41.01 29.26 51.64
CA GLY A 14 -41.07 29.30 50.17
C GLY A 14 -39.77 29.74 49.48
N ASN A 15 -38.80 30.30 50.22
CA ASN A 15 -37.58 30.86 49.62
C ASN A 15 -36.69 29.77 48.98
N PHE A 16 -36.75 28.55 49.52
CA PHE A 16 -36.11 27.38 48.89
C PHE A 16 -36.72 27.04 47.53
N ALA A 17 -38.05 27.09 47.40
CA ALA A 17 -38.72 26.81 46.12
C ALA A 17 -38.37 27.88 45.07
N ILE A 18 -38.30 29.15 45.47
CA ILE A 18 -37.92 30.27 44.59
C ILE A 18 -36.47 30.09 44.11
N SER A 19 -35.51 29.89 45.02
CA SER A 19 -34.11 29.68 44.67
C SER A 19 -33.89 28.40 43.86
N ALA A 20 -34.56 27.30 44.20
CA ALA A 20 -34.52 26.06 43.42
C ALA A 20 -35.06 26.24 42.00
N THR A 21 -36.14 27.00 41.81
CA THR A 21 -36.72 27.25 40.48
C THR A 21 -35.78 28.09 39.63
N VAL A 22 -35.20 29.15 40.21
CA VAL A 22 -34.22 30.01 39.51
C VAL A 22 -32.96 29.23 39.11
N LEU A 23 -32.49 28.29 39.95
CA LEU A 23 -31.34 27.44 39.64
C LEU A 23 -31.68 26.27 38.71
N ALA A 24 -32.92 25.79 38.69
CA ALA A 24 -33.35 24.71 37.81
C ALA A 24 -33.31 25.12 36.33
N VAL A 25 -33.64 26.38 36.01
CA VAL A 25 -33.62 26.91 34.63
C VAL A 25 -32.25 26.73 33.95
N PRO A 26 -31.12 27.26 34.50
CA PRO A 26 -29.81 27.09 33.87
C PRO A 26 -29.34 25.63 33.87
N LEU A 27 -29.73 24.81 34.85
CA LEU A 27 -29.39 23.38 34.87
C LEU A 27 -30.08 22.58 33.77
N ILE A 28 -31.39 22.82 33.56
CA ILE A 28 -32.16 22.20 32.47
C ILE A 28 -31.61 22.64 31.12
N LEU A 29 -31.29 23.94 30.99
CA LEU A 29 -30.70 24.47 29.77
C LEU A 29 -29.32 23.87 29.48
N ALA A 30 -28.48 23.70 30.49
CA ALA A 30 -27.19 23.02 30.35
C ALA A 30 -27.36 21.55 29.91
N ALA A 31 -28.32 20.83 30.48
CA ALA A 31 -28.65 19.47 30.06
C ALA A 31 -29.17 19.43 28.62
N GLY A 32 -30.01 20.40 28.21
CA GLY A 32 -30.50 20.53 26.85
C GLY A 32 -29.39 20.79 25.83
N LEU A 33 -28.45 21.69 26.14
CA LEU A 33 -27.29 21.95 25.30
C LEU A 33 -26.38 20.72 25.16
N MET A 34 -26.28 19.87 26.19
CA MET A 34 -25.55 18.60 26.10
C MET A 34 -26.21 17.63 25.11
N VAL A 35 -27.55 17.60 25.04
CA VAL A 35 -28.28 16.83 24.03
C VAL A 35 -28.01 17.37 22.63
N ASP A 36 -28.06 18.69 22.43
CA ASP A 36 -27.74 19.29 21.14
C ASP A 36 -26.31 18.99 20.68
N MET A 37 -25.34 19.06 21.60
CA MET A 37 -23.94 18.70 21.29
C MET A 37 -23.80 17.23 20.87
N THR A 38 -24.61 16.33 21.45
CA THR A 38 -24.63 14.92 21.03
C THR A 38 -25.17 14.79 19.60
N THR A 39 -26.23 15.54 19.26
CA THR A 39 -26.77 15.58 17.89
C THR A 39 -25.77 16.16 16.89
N VAL A 40 -25.09 17.25 17.24
CA VAL A 40 -24.03 17.87 16.41
C VAL A 40 -22.87 16.90 16.20
N SER A 41 -22.40 16.24 17.26
CA SER A 41 -21.31 15.26 17.17
C SER A 41 -21.71 14.06 16.32
N ARG A 42 -22.95 13.57 16.44
CA ARG A 42 -23.47 12.50 15.60
C ARG A 42 -23.52 12.91 14.13
N SER A 43 -24.06 14.08 13.82
CA SER A 43 -24.14 14.62 12.45
C SER A 43 -22.75 14.82 11.84
N GLN A 44 -21.77 15.27 12.64
CA GLN A 44 -20.38 15.37 12.20
C GLN A 44 -19.78 14.00 11.86
N ASN A 45 -20.04 12.97 12.68
CA ASN A 45 -19.57 11.61 12.42
C ASN A 45 -20.23 10.98 11.19
N GLU A 46 -21.53 11.18 11.01
CA GLU A 46 -22.28 10.71 9.82
C GLU A 46 -21.75 11.39 8.55
N LEU A 47 -21.52 12.72 8.59
CA LEU A 47 -20.91 13.44 7.48
C LEU A 47 -19.49 12.93 7.18
N GLN A 48 -18.66 12.70 8.19
CA GLN A 48 -17.30 12.17 8.00
C GLN A 48 -17.34 10.78 7.35
N GLN A 49 -18.22 9.87 7.78
CA GLN A 49 -18.35 8.54 7.20
C GLN A 49 -18.78 8.58 5.73
N ALA A 50 -19.76 9.44 5.40
CA ALA A 50 -20.20 9.63 4.02
C ALA A 50 -19.09 10.22 3.14
N MET A 51 -18.29 11.14 3.70
CA MET A 51 -17.12 11.74 3.04
C MET A 51 -16.00 10.73 2.80
N ASP A 52 -15.73 9.86 3.76
CA ASP A 52 -14.74 8.78 3.63
C ASP A 52 -15.15 7.79 2.53
N ALA A 53 -16.44 7.44 2.44
CA ALA A 53 -16.98 6.62 1.36
C ALA A 53 -16.86 7.33 -0.01
N ALA A 54 -17.23 8.61 -0.08
CA ALA A 54 -17.15 9.40 -1.29
C ALA A 54 -15.71 9.56 -1.81
N VAL A 55 -14.75 9.84 -0.93
CA VAL A 55 -13.35 10.03 -1.35
C VAL A 55 -12.73 8.73 -1.82
N LEU A 56 -13.06 7.59 -1.18
CA LEU A 56 -12.61 6.28 -1.62
C LEU A 56 -13.23 5.88 -2.97
N ALA A 57 -14.50 6.21 -3.20
CA ALA A 57 -15.16 5.99 -4.48
C ALA A 57 -14.50 6.77 -5.62
N VAL A 58 -14.18 8.05 -5.39
CA VAL A 58 -13.45 8.86 -6.37
C VAL A 58 -12.02 8.34 -6.57
N ALA A 59 -11.31 7.96 -5.50
CA ALA A 59 -9.95 7.42 -5.59
C ALA A 59 -9.90 6.08 -6.34
N ARG A 60 -10.95 5.25 -6.25
CA ARG A 60 -11.06 3.98 -6.97
C ARG A 60 -11.08 4.15 -8.49
N GLU A 61 -11.69 5.21 -9.00
CA GLU A 61 -11.75 5.49 -10.44
C GLU A 61 -10.41 5.98 -11.01
N GLY A 62 -9.46 6.36 -10.14
CA GLY A 62 -8.10 6.72 -10.50
C GLY A 62 -7.96 8.09 -11.16
N GLU A 63 -6.81 8.30 -11.82
CA GLU A 63 -6.47 9.60 -12.43
C GLU A 63 -7.24 9.90 -13.72
N THR A 64 -7.82 8.90 -14.36
CA THR A 64 -8.38 9.03 -15.72
C THR A 64 -9.70 9.79 -15.80
N ILE A 65 -10.42 9.95 -14.69
CA ILE A 65 -11.66 10.71 -14.66
C ILE A 65 -11.41 12.22 -14.68
N THR A 66 -12.37 12.97 -15.21
CA THR A 66 -12.36 14.44 -15.17
C THR A 66 -12.77 14.96 -13.79
N ASN A 67 -12.42 16.21 -13.46
CA ASN A 67 -12.84 16.84 -12.20
C ASN A 67 -14.36 16.93 -12.05
N LYS A 68 -15.08 17.06 -13.18
CA LYS A 68 -16.54 17.03 -13.17
C LYS A 68 -17.05 15.65 -12.75
N GLN A 69 -16.57 14.58 -13.38
CA GLN A 69 -16.93 13.22 -13.01
C GLN A 69 -16.60 12.89 -11.54
N ALA A 70 -15.43 13.31 -11.06
CA ALA A 70 -15.06 13.16 -9.65
C ALA A 70 -16.05 13.85 -8.71
N THR A 71 -16.49 15.06 -9.06
CA THR A 71 -17.49 15.80 -8.29
C THR A 71 -18.86 15.13 -8.34
N ASP A 72 -19.26 14.61 -9.50
CA ASP A 72 -20.53 13.91 -9.67
C ASP A 72 -20.55 12.61 -8.85
N ILE A 73 -19.46 11.82 -8.87
CA ILE A 73 -19.32 10.60 -8.05
C ILE A 73 -19.35 10.94 -6.56
N ALA A 74 -18.55 11.93 -6.13
CA ALA A 74 -18.53 12.37 -4.73
C ALA A 74 -19.93 12.79 -4.25
N ARG A 75 -20.66 13.53 -5.08
CA ARG A 75 -22.03 13.96 -4.79
C ARG A 75 -22.98 12.77 -4.64
N THR A 76 -22.97 11.82 -5.58
CA THR A 76 -23.82 10.63 -5.50
C THR A 76 -23.56 9.84 -4.23
N TYR A 77 -22.29 9.60 -3.88
CA TYR A 77 -21.96 8.88 -2.65
C TYR A 77 -22.36 9.65 -1.39
N LEU A 78 -22.23 10.97 -1.38
CA LEU A 78 -22.70 11.78 -0.24
C LEU A 78 -24.21 11.77 -0.11
N GLU A 79 -24.96 11.92 -1.21
CA GLU A 79 -26.43 11.89 -1.21
C GLU A 79 -26.99 10.52 -0.80
N GLU A 80 -26.30 9.43 -1.12
CA GLU A 80 -26.73 8.07 -0.74
C GLU A 80 -26.38 7.71 0.71
N ASN A 81 -25.34 8.31 1.30
CA ASN A 81 -24.85 7.97 2.64
C ASN A 81 -25.16 9.05 3.70
N TYR A 82 -25.77 10.17 3.31
CA TYR A 82 -26.08 11.28 4.21
C TYR A 82 -27.46 11.88 3.91
N ASP A 83 -28.43 11.63 4.80
CA ASP A 83 -29.84 12.01 4.63
C ASP A 83 -30.11 13.52 4.78
N LEU A 84 -29.16 14.30 5.33
CA LEU A 84 -29.33 15.73 5.57
C LEU A 84 -28.84 16.57 4.39
N VAL A 85 -29.40 17.78 4.25
CA VAL A 85 -28.93 18.75 3.26
C VAL A 85 -27.50 19.16 3.59
N PHE A 86 -26.56 18.71 2.76
CA PHE A 86 -25.20 19.24 2.77
C PHE A 86 -25.13 20.48 1.88
N GLY A 87 -24.26 21.42 2.27
CA GLY A 87 -24.03 22.67 1.56
C GLY A 87 -22.92 22.52 0.52
N ASN A 88 -21.89 23.35 0.65
CA ASN A 88 -20.80 23.41 -0.34
C ASN A 88 -19.99 22.11 -0.34
N LEU A 89 -20.01 21.40 -1.47
CA LEU A 89 -19.12 20.28 -1.76
C LEU A 89 -17.93 20.79 -2.60
N LYS A 90 -16.71 20.58 -2.10
CA LYS A 90 -15.48 20.90 -2.83
C LYS A 90 -14.66 19.63 -2.99
N VAL A 91 -14.35 19.28 -4.24
CA VAL A 91 -13.46 18.16 -4.57
C VAL A 91 -12.16 18.72 -5.14
N ILE A 92 -11.05 18.37 -4.53
CA ILE A 92 -9.69 18.77 -4.92
C ILE A 92 -8.93 17.50 -5.30
N ARG A 93 -8.33 17.50 -6.50
CA ARG A 93 -7.48 16.39 -6.97
C ARG A 93 -6.09 16.94 -7.25
N ASP A 94 -5.08 16.38 -6.59
CA ASP A 94 -3.68 16.73 -6.73
C ASP A 94 -2.85 15.45 -6.93
N GLY A 95 -2.52 15.14 -8.19
CA GLY A 95 -1.92 13.87 -8.57
C GLY A 95 -2.77 12.67 -8.12
N THR A 96 -2.22 11.83 -7.25
CA THR A 96 -2.93 10.68 -6.68
C THR A 96 -3.85 11.03 -5.53
N LYS A 97 -3.73 12.24 -4.97
CA LYS A 97 -4.46 12.62 -3.77
C LYS A 97 -5.80 13.23 -4.14
N VAL A 98 -6.86 12.71 -3.55
CA VAL A 98 -8.22 13.25 -3.65
C VAL A 98 -8.62 13.74 -2.27
N THR A 99 -9.02 15.01 -2.17
CA THR A 99 -9.59 15.61 -0.95
C THR A 99 -10.99 16.08 -1.24
N ILE A 100 -11.93 15.75 -0.36
CA ILE A 100 -13.30 16.24 -0.39
C ILE A 100 -13.52 17.05 0.88
N ASP A 101 -14.09 18.25 0.74
CA ASP A 101 -14.58 19.08 1.85
C ASP A 101 -16.08 19.30 1.70
N ALA A 102 -16.83 19.10 2.78
CA ALA A 102 -18.26 19.36 2.82
C ALA A 102 -18.70 19.97 4.16
N ASN A 103 -19.82 20.68 4.12
CA ASN A 103 -20.50 21.17 5.32
C ASN A 103 -21.97 20.76 5.32
N ALA A 104 -22.57 20.68 6.50
CA ALA A 104 -23.98 20.40 6.66
C ALA A 104 -24.57 21.21 7.81
N SER A 105 -25.87 21.48 7.76
CA SER A 105 -26.59 22.19 8.80
C SER A 105 -27.34 21.21 9.70
N THR A 106 -27.10 21.28 11.00
CA THR A 106 -27.72 20.42 12.01
C THR A 106 -28.65 21.27 12.89
N PRO A 107 -29.95 20.96 12.98
CA PRO A 107 -30.87 21.73 13.82
C PRO A 107 -30.56 21.54 15.31
N MET A 108 -30.65 22.63 16.09
CA MET A 108 -30.47 22.62 17.54
C MET A 108 -31.81 22.74 18.25
N ALA A 109 -32.15 21.77 19.11
CA ALA A 109 -33.44 21.77 19.80
C ALA A 109 -33.48 22.79 20.94
N PHE A 110 -32.45 22.81 21.80
CA PHE A 110 -32.39 23.69 22.98
C PHE A 110 -31.62 24.99 22.70
N GLY A 111 -30.61 24.95 21.82
CA GLY A 111 -29.89 26.12 21.32
C GLY A 111 -30.81 27.11 20.62
N SER A 112 -31.90 26.65 20.00
CA SER A 112 -32.92 27.50 19.37
C SER A 112 -33.55 28.49 20.36
N LEU A 113 -33.69 28.09 21.63
CA LEU A 113 -34.22 28.94 22.71
C LEU A 113 -33.29 30.11 23.04
N LEU A 114 -32.00 29.99 22.67
CA LEU A 114 -30.97 31.02 22.81
C LEU A 114 -30.71 31.79 21.50
N GLY A 115 -31.48 31.51 20.44
CA GLY A 115 -31.31 32.14 19.12
C GLY A 115 -30.38 31.39 18.16
N TYR A 116 -29.89 30.21 18.52
CA TYR A 116 -29.09 29.34 17.64
C TYR A 116 -29.97 28.21 17.09
N GLY A 117 -30.65 28.47 15.97
CA GLY A 117 -31.55 27.49 15.36
C GLY A 117 -30.84 26.30 14.71
N ASP A 118 -29.68 26.55 14.11
CA ASP A 118 -28.88 25.56 13.39
C ASP A 118 -27.39 25.70 13.72
N TRP A 119 -26.68 24.58 13.68
CA TRP A 119 -25.24 24.50 13.81
C TRP A 119 -24.61 23.92 12.54
N THR A 120 -23.62 24.60 11.97
CA THR A 120 -22.91 24.09 10.79
C THR A 120 -21.80 23.14 11.19
N VAL A 121 -21.91 21.87 10.80
CA VAL A 121 -20.83 20.89 10.89
C VAL A 121 -19.99 20.89 9.62
N GLN A 122 -18.69 20.63 9.75
CA GLN A 122 -17.73 20.58 8.66
C GLN A 122 -16.90 19.30 8.79
N ALA A 123 -16.67 18.64 7.66
CA ALA A 123 -15.84 17.45 7.56
C ALA A 123 -14.97 17.53 6.30
N ALA A 124 -13.79 16.93 6.39
CA ALA A 124 -12.86 16.81 5.29
C ALA A 124 -12.31 15.39 5.28
N SER A 125 -12.22 14.79 4.09
CA SER A 125 -11.62 13.47 3.93
C SER A 125 -10.67 13.44 2.75
N THR A 126 -9.60 12.67 2.88
CA THR A 126 -8.55 12.54 1.87
C THR A 126 -8.23 11.07 1.65
N ALA A 127 -8.17 10.65 0.39
CA ALA A 127 -7.64 9.35 0.00
C ALA A 127 -6.60 9.50 -1.10
N ASP A 128 -5.61 8.61 -1.09
CA ASP A 128 -4.68 8.44 -2.20
C ASP A 128 -5.19 7.34 -3.13
N ILE A 129 -5.08 7.58 -4.44
CA ILE A 129 -5.30 6.59 -5.49
C ILE A 129 -4.26 5.49 -5.32
N ALA A 130 -4.70 4.34 -4.83
CA ALA A 130 -3.86 3.18 -4.65
C ALA A 130 -3.60 2.51 -6.00
N TYR A 131 -2.37 2.64 -6.49
CA TYR A 131 -1.91 1.88 -7.64
C TYR A 131 -1.16 0.64 -7.17
N ALA A 132 -1.66 -0.54 -7.54
CA ALA A 132 -0.94 -1.79 -7.29
C ALA A 132 0.36 -1.82 -8.11
N SER A 133 1.46 -2.22 -7.45
CA SER A 133 2.70 -2.60 -8.11
C SER A 133 2.82 -4.12 -8.11
N TYR A 134 3.21 -4.68 -9.24
CA TYR A 134 3.32 -6.12 -9.47
C TYR A 134 4.78 -6.46 -9.73
N GLU A 135 5.33 -7.37 -8.92
CA GLU A 135 6.64 -7.97 -9.14
C GLU A 135 6.44 -9.48 -9.30
N ILE A 136 6.65 -9.98 -10.52
CA ILE A 136 6.31 -11.35 -10.93
C ILE A 136 7.58 -12.09 -11.29
N SER A 137 7.84 -13.22 -10.63
CA SER A 137 8.99 -14.07 -10.94
C SER A 137 8.55 -15.32 -11.71
N LEU A 138 9.03 -15.45 -12.94
CA LEU A 138 8.73 -16.56 -13.85
C LEU A 138 9.83 -17.62 -13.75
N VAL A 139 9.55 -18.68 -13.00
CA VAL A 139 10.45 -19.84 -12.89
C VAL A 139 10.03 -20.88 -13.92
N LEU A 140 10.79 -20.98 -15.02
CA LEU A 140 10.38 -21.72 -16.22
C LEU A 140 11.19 -23.00 -16.43
N ASP A 141 10.49 -24.13 -16.54
CA ASP A 141 11.11 -25.42 -16.85
C ASP A 141 11.57 -25.44 -18.32
N THR A 142 12.87 -25.68 -18.52
CA THR A 142 13.54 -25.80 -19.82
C THR A 142 14.22 -27.16 -19.99
N THR A 143 13.84 -28.16 -19.19
CA THR A 143 14.34 -29.53 -19.29
C THR A 143 14.07 -30.13 -20.68
N GLY A 144 14.81 -31.18 -21.03
CA GLY A 144 14.65 -31.87 -22.33
C GLY A 144 13.20 -32.34 -22.61
N SER A 145 12.40 -32.58 -21.57
CA SER A 145 10.98 -32.96 -21.70
C SER A 145 10.08 -31.85 -22.26
N MET A 146 10.56 -30.60 -22.20
CA MET A 146 9.90 -29.40 -22.73
C MET A 146 10.25 -29.16 -24.21
N ALA A 147 11.24 -29.86 -24.76
CA ALA A 147 11.69 -29.63 -26.14
C ALA A 147 10.54 -29.76 -27.17
N GLY A 148 10.64 -28.95 -28.23
CA GLY A 148 9.61 -28.88 -29.27
C GLY A 148 8.42 -28.03 -28.86
N GLY A 149 7.20 -28.54 -29.11
CA GLY A 149 5.97 -27.74 -29.00
C GLY A 149 5.65 -27.19 -27.61
N LYS A 150 6.06 -27.88 -26.52
CA LYS A 150 5.80 -27.40 -25.15
C LYS A 150 6.58 -26.13 -24.83
N LEU A 151 7.87 -26.10 -25.16
CA LEU A 151 8.72 -24.93 -24.95
C LEU A 151 8.25 -23.76 -25.81
N THR A 152 7.84 -24.01 -27.06
CA THR A 152 7.25 -22.95 -27.92
C THR A 152 5.97 -22.40 -27.31
N ALA A 153 5.02 -23.26 -26.93
CA ALA A 153 3.77 -22.82 -26.32
C ALA A 153 3.97 -22.08 -24.99
N MET A 154 4.96 -22.49 -24.18
CA MET A 154 5.31 -21.78 -22.95
C MET A 154 5.83 -20.37 -23.23
N LYS A 155 6.69 -20.21 -24.25
CA LYS A 155 7.19 -18.89 -24.67
C LYS A 155 6.04 -18.00 -25.14
N ASP A 156 5.19 -18.50 -26.02
CA ASP A 156 4.03 -17.76 -26.54
C ASP A 156 3.08 -17.34 -25.41
N ALA A 157 2.85 -18.22 -24.41
CA ALA A 157 2.02 -17.91 -23.26
C ALA A 157 2.64 -16.85 -22.34
N VAL A 158 3.95 -16.91 -22.11
CA VAL A 158 4.68 -15.92 -21.30
C VAL A 158 4.68 -14.56 -22.01
N ASP A 159 4.97 -14.53 -23.31
CA ASP A 159 4.96 -13.30 -24.11
C ASP A 159 3.56 -12.68 -24.11
N GLY A 160 2.53 -13.48 -24.36
CA GLY A 160 1.14 -13.02 -24.32
C GLY A 160 0.71 -12.50 -22.94
N MET A 161 1.19 -13.12 -21.85
CA MET A 161 0.96 -12.64 -20.49
C MET A 161 1.63 -11.28 -20.26
N VAL A 162 2.93 -11.16 -20.59
CA VAL A 162 3.70 -9.92 -20.42
C VAL A 162 3.08 -8.79 -21.23
N GLU A 163 2.71 -9.02 -22.49
CA GLU A 163 2.05 -8.04 -23.34
C GLU A 163 0.70 -7.61 -22.77
N SER A 164 -0.14 -8.57 -22.37
CA SER A 164 -1.49 -8.29 -21.83
C SER A 164 -1.43 -7.46 -20.55
N MET A 165 -0.51 -7.79 -19.62
CA MET A 165 -0.34 -7.04 -18.38
C MET A 165 0.26 -5.66 -18.63
N SER A 166 1.27 -5.56 -19.51
CA SER A 166 1.90 -4.30 -19.86
C SER A 166 0.95 -3.33 -20.56
N ALA A 167 -0.03 -3.83 -21.32
CA ALA A 167 -1.05 -3.01 -21.95
C ALA A 167 -2.04 -2.39 -20.95
N GLN A 168 -2.30 -3.05 -19.82
CA GLN A 168 -3.24 -2.59 -18.80
C GLN A 168 -2.59 -1.63 -17.79
N ILE A 169 -1.27 -1.76 -17.57
CA ILE A 169 -0.54 -0.98 -16.56
C ILE A 169 0.16 0.20 -17.24
N LYS A 170 -0.40 1.40 -17.08
CA LYS A 170 0.13 2.63 -17.71
C LYS A 170 1.52 3.02 -17.19
N ASN A 171 1.77 2.83 -15.90
CA ASN A 171 3.06 3.11 -15.29
C ASN A 171 3.91 1.83 -15.28
N LYS A 172 4.85 1.73 -16.23
CA LYS A 172 5.72 0.57 -16.39
C LYS A 172 6.62 0.31 -15.18
N ASP A 173 6.96 1.32 -14.39
CA ASP A 173 7.79 1.15 -13.19
C ASP A 173 7.09 0.33 -12.10
N ARG A 174 5.77 0.19 -12.19
CA ARG A 174 4.93 -0.61 -11.29
C ARG A 174 4.73 -2.05 -11.75
N LEU A 175 5.30 -2.45 -12.89
CA LEU A 175 5.23 -3.82 -13.37
C LEU A 175 6.63 -4.33 -13.67
N LYS A 176 7.11 -5.27 -12.85
CA LYS A 176 8.40 -5.91 -13.04
C LYS A 176 8.22 -7.41 -13.22
N PHE A 177 8.97 -7.95 -14.15
CA PHE A 177 9.10 -9.37 -14.36
C PHE A 177 10.54 -9.79 -14.11
N SER A 178 10.72 -10.92 -13.44
CA SER A 178 11.99 -11.65 -13.41
C SER A 178 11.80 -12.98 -14.14
N LEU A 179 12.88 -13.48 -14.76
CA LEU A 179 12.87 -14.73 -15.51
C LEU A 179 13.96 -15.65 -14.98
N VAL A 180 13.59 -16.85 -14.58
CA VAL A 180 14.48 -17.87 -14.02
C VAL A 180 14.27 -19.17 -14.81
N PRO A 181 14.92 -19.33 -15.97
CA PRO A 181 14.86 -20.57 -16.72
C PRO A 181 15.72 -21.63 -16.02
N PHE A 182 15.14 -22.79 -15.72
CA PHE A 182 15.83 -23.88 -15.03
C PHE A 182 15.75 -25.19 -15.82
N ALA A 183 16.80 -25.99 -15.69
CA ALA A 183 16.80 -27.41 -16.02
C ALA A 183 17.50 -28.15 -14.87
N THR A 184 18.69 -28.73 -15.11
CA THR A 184 19.57 -29.17 -14.01
C THR A 184 20.20 -28.00 -13.27
N PHE A 185 20.38 -26.87 -13.96
CA PHE A 185 20.97 -25.64 -13.45
C PHE A 185 20.11 -24.44 -13.88
N VAL A 186 20.34 -23.29 -13.25
CA VAL A 186 19.73 -22.01 -13.67
C VAL A 186 20.62 -21.38 -14.74
N ASN A 187 20.02 -20.89 -15.82
CA ASN A 187 20.77 -20.20 -16.86
C ASN A 187 20.68 -18.66 -16.69
N VAL A 188 21.80 -18.04 -16.38
CA VAL A 188 21.96 -16.59 -16.21
C VAL A 188 22.54 -15.88 -17.43
N GLY A 189 22.82 -16.63 -18.50
CA GLY A 189 23.37 -16.11 -19.76
C GLY A 189 24.90 -16.18 -19.84
N PRO A 190 25.47 -16.57 -20.98
CA PRO A 190 26.92 -16.70 -21.17
C PRO A 190 27.69 -15.37 -21.06
N GLU A 191 27.02 -14.24 -21.29
CA GLU A 191 27.58 -12.88 -21.22
C GLU A 191 28.05 -12.48 -19.81
N HIS A 192 27.57 -13.18 -18.77
CA HIS A 192 28.00 -12.97 -17.39
C HIS A 192 29.34 -13.68 -17.09
N GLY A 193 29.88 -14.47 -18.02
CA GLY A 193 31.13 -15.21 -17.84
C GLY A 193 32.37 -14.31 -18.04
N PRO A 194 33.52 -14.67 -17.44
CA PRO A 194 34.76 -13.94 -17.63
C PRO A 194 35.40 -14.27 -18.98
N SER A 195 36.22 -13.34 -19.48
CA SER A 195 37.02 -13.53 -20.69
C SER A 195 38.47 -13.87 -20.36
N PHE A 196 39.14 -14.57 -21.27
CA PHE A 196 40.52 -15.03 -21.11
C PHE A 196 41.43 -14.49 -22.22
N ASP A 197 42.67 -14.17 -21.88
CA ASP A 197 43.68 -13.74 -22.85
C ASP A 197 44.31 -14.93 -23.61
N LYS A 198 45.17 -14.64 -24.59
CA LYS A 198 45.86 -15.67 -25.39
C LYS A 198 46.79 -16.59 -24.59
N LYS A 199 47.10 -16.23 -23.34
CA LYS A 199 47.92 -17.02 -22.41
C LYS A 199 47.06 -17.78 -21.39
N GLY A 200 45.73 -17.75 -21.53
CA GLY A 200 44.79 -18.41 -20.64
C GLY A 200 44.58 -17.69 -19.30
N LYS A 201 45.04 -16.44 -19.17
CA LYS A 201 44.82 -15.64 -17.96
C LYS A 201 43.50 -14.90 -18.08
N GLN A 202 42.69 -14.96 -17.02
CA GLN A 202 41.45 -14.19 -16.94
C GLN A 202 41.73 -12.69 -17.04
N ILE A 203 40.95 -12.00 -17.87
CA ILE A 203 41.00 -10.55 -18.04
C ILE A 203 40.27 -9.90 -16.87
N LYS A 204 40.98 -9.06 -16.10
CA LYS A 204 40.40 -8.36 -14.96
C LYS A 204 39.26 -7.43 -15.40
N GLY A 205 38.20 -7.36 -14.60
CA GLY A 205 37.01 -6.56 -14.89
C GLY A 205 36.06 -7.17 -15.93
N THR A 206 36.22 -8.47 -16.24
CA THR A 206 35.28 -9.22 -17.07
C THR A 206 34.58 -10.29 -16.23
N GLY A 207 33.35 -10.61 -16.62
CA GLY A 207 32.46 -11.47 -15.85
C GLY A 207 31.70 -10.72 -14.77
N ALA A 208 30.60 -11.31 -14.32
CA ALA A 208 29.77 -10.76 -13.25
C ALA A 208 30.46 -10.94 -11.89
N ASP A 209 30.42 -9.90 -11.07
CA ASP A 209 31.04 -9.86 -9.74
C ASP A 209 30.35 -10.80 -8.74
N TRP A 210 29.08 -11.10 -8.95
CA TRP A 210 28.33 -12.05 -8.14
C TRP A 210 28.59 -13.53 -8.46
N LEU A 211 29.47 -13.83 -9.42
CA LEU A 211 29.93 -15.19 -9.71
C LEU A 211 31.29 -15.47 -9.06
N ASP A 212 31.52 -16.72 -8.65
CA ASP A 212 32.86 -17.18 -8.25
C ASP A 212 33.78 -17.38 -9.47
N LEU A 213 34.28 -16.27 -10.02
CA LEU A 213 35.09 -16.25 -11.23
C LEU A 213 36.46 -16.92 -11.04
N GLU A 214 37.02 -16.84 -9.84
CA GLU A 214 38.37 -17.31 -9.50
C GLU A 214 38.38 -18.67 -8.76
N GLY A 215 37.22 -19.24 -8.43
CA GLY A 215 37.15 -20.53 -7.72
C GLY A 215 37.58 -20.41 -6.27
N LEU A 216 37.28 -19.27 -5.63
CA LEU A 216 37.66 -18.97 -4.25
C LEU A 216 36.66 -19.51 -3.23
N SER A 217 35.46 -19.91 -3.68
CA SER A 217 34.44 -20.42 -2.78
C SER A 217 34.91 -21.73 -2.13
N PRO A 218 34.75 -21.90 -0.80
CA PRO A 218 35.25 -23.08 -0.08
C PRO A 218 34.44 -24.35 -0.35
N VAL A 219 33.51 -24.32 -1.32
CA VAL A 219 32.69 -25.46 -1.71
C VAL A 219 33.59 -26.60 -2.18
N PRO A 220 33.37 -27.83 -1.72
CA PRO A 220 33.96 -28.99 -2.35
C PRO A 220 33.46 -29.02 -3.80
N GLN A 221 34.31 -28.63 -4.76
CA GLN A 221 34.08 -28.92 -6.17
C GLN A 221 34.70 -30.30 -6.39
N PRO A 222 33.93 -31.41 -6.22
CA PRO A 222 34.51 -32.76 -6.26
C PRO A 222 35.25 -33.04 -7.58
N ASP A 223 34.93 -32.29 -8.63
CA ASP A 223 35.46 -32.44 -9.98
C ASP A 223 36.58 -31.43 -10.33
N LEU A 224 36.94 -30.49 -9.45
CA LEU A 224 37.93 -29.45 -9.72
C LEU A 224 39.07 -29.44 -8.68
N VAL A 225 40.28 -29.19 -9.18
CA VAL A 225 41.47 -28.99 -8.31
C VAL A 225 41.31 -27.66 -7.58
N PRO A 226 41.63 -27.58 -6.27
CA PRO A 226 41.58 -26.32 -5.52
C PRO A 226 42.34 -25.20 -6.24
N GLY A 227 41.72 -24.02 -6.37
CA GLY A 227 42.30 -22.84 -7.02
C GLY A 227 42.17 -22.81 -8.55
N VAL A 228 41.41 -23.73 -9.16
CA VAL A 228 41.03 -23.68 -10.57
C VAL A 228 39.53 -23.40 -10.68
N SER A 229 39.16 -22.30 -11.35
CA SER A 229 37.74 -22.01 -11.57
C SER A 229 37.15 -22.82 -12.71
N ARG A 230 35.85 -23.10 -12.65
CA ARG A 230 35.13 -23.79 -13.73
C ARG A 230 35.24 -23.04 -15.06
N PHE A 231 35.35 -21.71 -15.03
CA PHE A 231 35.58 -20.89 -16.21
C PHE A 231 36.95 -21.12 -16.83
N GLN A 232 38.00 -21.25 -16.02
CA GLN A 232 39.34 -21.61 -16.48
C GLN A 232 39.36 -23.00 -17.11
N LEU A 233 38.65 -23.96 -16.52
CA LEU A 233 38.49 -25.30 -17.09
C LEU A 233 37.81 -25.24 -18.46
N HIS A 234 36.67 -24.54 -18.56
CA HIS A 234 35.95 -24.34 -19.83
C HIS A 234 36.87 -23.77 -20.92
N HIS A 235 37.61 -22.71 -20.59
CA HIS A 235 38.57 -22.10 -21.50
C HIS A 235 39.66 -23.09 -21.94
N HIS A 236 40.26 -23.82 -20.99
CA HIS A 236 41.31 -24.81 -21.29
C HIS A 236 40.82 -25.96 -22.18
N LEU A 237 39.57 -26.38 -22.00
CA LEU A 237 38.92 -27.41 -22.83
C LEU A 237 38.43 -26.88 -24.19
N GLY A 238 38.59 -25.59 -24.48
CA GLY A 238 38.06 -24.96 -25.68
C GLY A 238 36.53 -25.00 -25.74
N LYS A 239 35.86 -24.95 -24.58
CA LYS A 239 34.39 -24.95 -24.45
C LYS A 239 33.92 -23.61 -23.92
N ASP A 240 32.89 -23.05 -24.54
CA ASP A 240 32.24 -21.87 -23.97
C ASP A 240 31.37 -22.27 -22.79
N TRP A 241 31.44 -21.49 -21.71
CA TRP A 241 30.44 -21.54 -20.66
C TRP A 241 29.10 -21.03 -21.21
N LYS A 242 28.03 -21.80 -21.04
CA LYS A 242 26.71 -21.51 -21.63
C LYS A 242 25.76 -20.72 -20.70
N GLY A 243 26.26 -20.23 -19.57
CA GLY A 243 25.47 -19.43 -18.64
C GLY A 243 24.89 -20.20 -17.44
N CYS A 244 25.25 -21.47 -17.22
CA CYS A 244 24.65 -22.24 -16.13
C CYS A 244 25.34 -21.96 -14.79
N VAL A 245 24.55 -21.69 -13.74
CA VAL A 245 24.99 -21.53 -12.34
C VAL A 245 24.40 -22.62 -11.45
N GLU A 246 25.11 -22.91 -10.37
CA GLU A 246 24.70 -23.85 -9.35
C GLU A 246 24.08 -23.11 -8.16
N THR A 247 23.28 -23.84 -7.38
CA THR A 247 22.83 -23.30 -6.08
C THR A 247 24.04 -23.06 -5.19
N ARG A 248 23.95 -22.04 -4.34
CA ARG A 248 24.98 -21.78 -3.34
C ARG A 248 25.11 -22.96 -2.40
N PHE A 249 26.34 -23.22 -1.97
CA PHE A 249 26.60 -24.25 -0.98
C PHE A 249 26.14 -23.80 0.41
N ARG A 250 25.65 -24.76 1.19
CA ARG A 250 25.18 -24.57 2.56
C ARG A 250 26.23 -25.03 3.56
N PRO A 251 27.15 -24.17 4.02
CA PRO A 251 28.10 -24.53 5.07
C PRO A 251 27.37 -24.72 6.41
N SER A 252 27.96 -25.51 7.32
CA SER A 252 27.38 -25.78 8.64
C SER A 252 27.05 -24.47 9.38
N GLY A 253 25.77 -24.21 9.61
CA GLY A 253 25.28 -23.06 10.37
C GLY A 253 25.02 -21.79 9.56
N LYS A 254 25.04 -21.83 8.22
CA LYS A 254 24.55 -20.73 7.35
C LYS A 254 23.83 -21.28 6.13
N ASP A 255 22.71 -20.65 5.78
CA ASP A 255 21.75 -21.15 4.80
C ASP A 255 21.73 -20.29 3.54
N TYR A 256 22.89 -20.09 2.91
CA TYR A 256 23.05 -19.22 1.73
C TYR A 256 22.24 -19.64 0.50
N ASP A 257 21.73 -20.86 0.47
CA ASP A 257 20.85 -21.41 -0.56
C ASP A 257 19.39 -20.93 -0.45
N ILE A 258 18.99 -20.43 0.72
CA ILE A 258 17.62 -19.96 1.00
C ILE A 258 17.57 -18.56 1.64
N ASP A 259 18.71 -18.04 2.10
CA ASP A 259 18.82 -16.69 2.67
C ASP A 259 19.11 -15.63 1.58
N ASP A 260 18.53 -14.43 1.74
CA ASP A 260 18.74 -13.26 0.87
C ASP A 260 20.13 -12.60 1.02
N THR A 261 21.16 -13.38 1.38
CA THR A 261 22.52 -12.86 1.53
C THR A 261 23.03 -12.39 0.16
N ALA A 262 23.45 -11.13 0.07
CA ALA A 262 24.06 -10.61 -1.14
C ALA A 262 25.39 -11.32 -1.46
N ALA A 263 25.64 -11.57 -2.76
CA ALA A 263 26.95 -12.00 -3.22
C ALA A 263 27.99 -10.91 -2.93
N ASP A 264 29.14 -11.30 -2.40
CA ASP A 264 30.24 -10.39 -2.05
C ASP A 264 31.56 -11.05 -2.48
N PRO A 265 32.28 -10.49 -3.48
CA PRO A 265 33.58 -10.99 -3.91
C PRO A 265 34.63 -11.11 -2.78
N LYS A 266 34.45 -10.36 -1.69
CA LYS A 266 35.34 -10.41 -0.51
C LYS A 266 35.00 -11.54 0.45
N LYS A 267 33.83 -12.17 0.30
CA LYS A 267 33.35 -13.31 1.08
C LYS A 267 32.98 -14.43 0.11
N PRO A 268 33.96 -15.19 -0.41
CA PRO A 268 33.73 -16.20 -1.43
C PRO A 268 32.65 -17.24 -1.09
N GLU A 269 32.35 -17.44 0.19
CA GLU A 269 31.25 -18.29 0.64
C GLU A 269 29.84 -17.77 0.29
N THR A 270 29.69 -16.50 -0.12
CA THR A 270 28.41 -15.90 -0.53
C THR A 270 28.24 -15.80 -2.04
N LEU A 271 29.26 -16.18 -2.83
CA LEU A 271 29.21 -16.24 -4.29
C LEU A 271 28.47 -17.50 -4.75
#